data_AF-A0A3A9K7G0-F1
#
_entry.id   AF-A0A3A9K7G0-F1
#
_cell.length_a   1.000
_cell.length_b   1.000
_cell.length_c   1.000
_cell.angle_alpha   90.00
_cell.angle_beta   90.00
_cell.angle_gamma   90.00
#
_symmetry.space_group_name_H-M   'P 1'
#
loop_
_entity.id
_entity.type
_entity.pdbx_description
1 polymer ?
#
loop_
_entity_poly.entity_id
_entity_poly.type
_entity_poly.pdbx_seq_one_letter_code
_entity_poly.pdbx_strand_id
1 'polypeptide(L)' 'MMDVVFKRDLTTEESEKLRQLTGFYRGTPIFKTKRHLEIIPKKNFSSEQLKKSLDSLNLPIKTIKMENE' A
#
# COMPACT_ATOMS: atom_id res chain seq x y z
N MET A 1 6.52 -6.30 7.78
CA MET A 1 6.14 -4.94 7.29
C MET A 1 5.91 -5.00 5.77
N MET A 2 5.18 -4.07 5.15
CA MET A 2 4.97 -4.08 3.69
C MET A 2 5.31 -2.72 3.06
N ASP A 3 6.16 -2.73 2.03
CA ASP A 3 6.59 -1.55 1.31
C ASP A 3 6.08 -1.56 -0.13
N VAL A 4 5.54 -0.43 -0.57
CA VAL A 4 5.07 -0.22 -1.94
C VAL A 4 5.80 0.98 -2.54
N VAL A 5 6.51 0.72 -3.63
CA VAL A 5 7.24 1.73 -4.40
C VAL A 5 6.52 1.97 -5.73
N PHE A 6 6.29 3.24 -6.06
CA PHE A 6 5.59 3.66 -7.28
C PHE A 6 6.57 4.16 -8.36
N LYS A 7 6.22 3.95 -9.63
CA LYS A 7 6.97 4.37 -10.83
C LYS A 7 6.96 5.90 -11.01
N ARG A 8 5.91 6.56 -10.55
CA ARG A 8 5.74 8.02 -10.55
C ARG A 8 5.15 8.49 -9.23
N ASP A 9 5.11 9.80 -9.03
CA ASP A 9 4.41 10.44 -7.92
C ASP A 9 2.92 10.07 -7.96
N LEU A 10 2.38 9.69 -6.81
CA LEU A 10 0.96 9.54 -6.62
C LEU A 10 0.27 10.91 -6.63
N THR A 11 -0.92 10.96 -7.20
CA THR A 11 -1.83 12.09 -7.00
C THR A 11 -2.41 12.05 -5.58
N THR A 12 -2.98 13.17 -5.15
CA THR A 12 -3.71 13.24 -3.87
C THR A 12 -4.84 12.21 -3.82
N GLU A 13 -5.58 12.04 -4.92
CA GLU A 13 -6.69 11.09 -5.00
C GLU A 13 -6.21 9.63 -4.89
N GLU A 14 -5.11 9.28 -5.56
CA GLU A 14 -4.51 7.94 -5.44
C GLU A 14 -4.01 7.66 -4.02
N SER A 15 -3.42 8.66 -3.38
CA SER A 15 -2.94 8.55 -2.00
C SER A 15 -4.10 8.32 -1.03
N GLU A 16 -5.22 9.04 -1.18
CA GLU A 16 -6.41 8.86 -0.35
C GLU A 16 -7.08 7.50 -0.59
N LYS A 17 -7.17 7.04 -1.83
CA LYS A 17 -7.65 5.68 -2.14
C LYS A 17 -6.79 4.62 -1.46
N LEU A 18 -5.47 4.77 -1.51
CA LEU A 18 -4.53 3.89 -0.82
C LEU A 18 -4.71 3.93 0.70
N ARG A 19 -4.99 5.09 1.30
CA ARG A 19 -5.28 5.18 2.74
C ARG A 19 -6.50 4.38 3.12
N GLN A 20 -7.60 4.57 2.39
CA GLN A 20 -8.86 3.87 2.64
C GLN A 20 -8.71 2.36 2.46
N LEU A 21 -8.09 1.94 1.36
CA LEU A 21 -7.85 0.52 1.07
C LEU A 21 -6.97 -0.13 2.15
N THR A 22 -5.87 0.52 2.52
CA THR A 22 -4.97 0.01 3.56
C THR A 22 -5.70 -0.10 4.90
N GLY A 23 -6.51 0.89 5.25
CA GLY A 23 -7.33 0.88 6.46
C GLY A 23 -8.35 -0.27 6.48
N PHE A 24 -9.02 -0.52 5.35
CA PHE A 24 -9.97 -1.63 5.19
C PHE A 24 -9.33 -2.99 5.50
N TYR A 25 -8.10 -3.22 5.03
CA TYR A 25 -7.36 -4.45 5.30
C TYR A 25 -6.63 -4.47 6.65
N ARG A 26 -6.89 -3.50 7.53
CA ARG A 26 -6.27 -3.35 8.87
C ARG A 26 -4.77 -3.04 8.84
N GLY A 27 -4.30 -2.28 7.86
CA GLY A 27 -2.96 -1.69 7.84
C GLY A 27 -2.96 -0.22 8.29
N THR A 28 -1.81 0.28 8.71
CA THR A 28 -1.55 1.73 8.84
C THR A 28 -0.71 2.20 7.66
N PRO A 29 -1.25 3.07 6.78
CA PRO A 29 -0.50 3.62 5.67
C PRO A 29 0.40 4.78 6.15
N ILE A 30 1.70 4.69 5.84
CA ILE A 30 2.72 5.71 6.11
C ILE A 30 3.38 6.10 4.78
N PHE A 31 3.06 7.29 4.29
CA PHE A 31 3.69 7.82 3.09
C PHE A 31 5.02 8.47 3.47
N LYS A 32 6.13 7.76 3.23
CA LYS A 32 7.48 8.33 3.40
C LYS A 32 7.74 9.40 2.35
N THR A 33 7.24 9.18 1.13
CA THR A 33 7.27 10.14 0.01
C THR A 33 6.03 9.93 -0.88
N LYS A 34 5.85 10.79 -1.90
CA LYS A 34 4.81 10.58 -2.95
C LYS A 34 5.03 9.32 -3.79
N ARG A 35 6.18 8.65 -3.68
CA ARG A 35 6.53 7.42 -4.41
C ARG A 35 6.74 6.21 -3.51
N HIS A 36 6.58 6.37 -2.19
CA HIS A 36 6.87 5.29 -1.24
C HIS A 36 5.83 5.29 -0.13
N LEU A 37 5.06 4.22 -0.11
CA LEU A 37 4.09 3.88 0.92
C LEU A 37 4.63 2.70 1.72
N GLU A 38 4.79 2.90 3.02
CA GLU A 38 5.04 1.86 4.01
C GLU A 38 3.70 1.51 4.67
N ILE A 39 3.43 0.22 4.85
CA ILE A 39 2.21 -0.29 5.47
C ILE A 39 2.62 -1.09 6.69
N ILE A 40 2.24 -0.56 7.86
CA ILE A 40 2.43 -1.26 9.14
C ILE A 40 1.20 -2.15 9.36
N PRO A 41 1.36 -3.49 9.41
CA PRO A 41 0.25 -4.39 9.66
C PRO A 41 -0.27 -4.24 11.09
N LYS A 42 -1.60 -4.28 11.28
CA LYS A 42 -2.22 -4.46 12.60
C LYS A 42 -2.66 -5.91 12.79
N LYS A 43 -3.24 -6.21 13.97
CA LYS A 43 -3.88 -7.50 14.24
C LYS A 43 -4.92 -7.82 13.15
N ASN A 44 -4.82 -9.04 12.60
CA ASN A 44 -5.65 -9.55 11.50
C ASN A 44 -5.48 -8.76 10.18
N PHE A 45 -4.27 -8.27 9.90
CA PHE A 45 -3.95 -7.67 8.61
C PHE A 45 -3.94 -8.71 7.48
N SER A 46 -4.71 -8.47 6.43
CA SER A 46 -4.81 -9.38 5.27
C SER A 46 -3.88 -8.91 4.14
N SER A 47 -2.58 -9.17 4.27
CA SER A 47 -1.55 -8.75 3.31
C SER A 47 -1.80 -9.26 1.89
N GLU A 48 -2.20 -10.53 1.73
CA GLU A 48 -2.48 -11.13 0.43
C GLU A 48 -3.68 -10.51 -0.27
N GLN A 49 -4.75 -10.22 0.48
CA GLN A 49 -5.95 -9.59 -0.06
C GLN A 49 -5.65 -8.15 -0.48
N LEU A 50 -4.92 -7.39 0.34
CA LEU A 50 -4.48 -6.06 -0.02
C LEU A 50 -3.63 -6.08 -1.28
N LYS A 51 -2.68 -7.02 -1.39
CA LYS A 51 -1.86 -7.17 -2.61
C LYS A 51 -2.71 -7.41 -3.85
N LYS A 52 -3.68 -8.34 -3.79
CA LYS A 52 -4.61 -8.59 -4.91
C LYS A 52 -5.40 -7.35 -5.30
N SER A 53 -5.86 -6.55 -4.33
CA SER A 53 -6.54 -5.28 -4.59
C SER A 53 -5.61 -4.24 -5.21
N LEU A 54 -4.37 -4.14 -4.75
CA LEU A 54 -3.35 -3.25 -5.32
C LEU A 54 -3.01 -3.64 -6.76
N ASP A 55 -2.89 -4.93 -7.06
CA ASP A 55 -2.64 -5.43 -8.43
C ASP A 55 -3.84 -5.18 -9.35
N SER A 56 -5.07 -5.18 -8.81
CA SER A 56 -6.29 -4.88 -9.56
C SER A 56 -6.51 -3.37 -9.78
N LEU A 57 -5.88 -2.53 -8.96
CA LEU A 57 -5.92 -1.09 -9.11
C LEU A 57 -4.93 -0.68 -10.22
N ASN A 58 -5.37 0.17 -11.13
CA ASN A 58 -4.50 0.75 -12.17
C ASN A 58 -3.56 1.83 -11.58
N LEU A 59 -2.78 1.46 -10.56
CA LEU A 59 -1.82 2.30 -9.88
C LEU A 59 -0.43 2.13 -10.51
N PRO A 60 0.43 3.15 -10.45
CA PRO A 60 1.78 3.10 -10.99
C PRO A 60 2.73 2.27 -10.10
N ILE A 61 2.37 1.05 -9.72
CA ILE A 61 3.19 0.22 -8.82
C ILE A 61 4.45 -0.25 -9.56
N LYS A 62 5.61 -0.05 -8.94
CA LYS A 62 6.92 -0.53 -9.41
C LYS A 62 7.30 -1.83 -8.71
N THR A 63 7.17 -1.86 -7.39
CA THR A 63 7.62 -2.98 -6.56
C THR A 63 6.82 -3.02 -5.27
N ILE A 64 6.50 -4.24 -4.83
CA ILE A 64 5.94 -4.51 -3.51
C ILE A 64 6.93 -5.42 -2.80
N LYS A 65 7.41 -5.01 -1.62
CA LYS A 65 8.23 -5.84 -0.75
C LYS A 65 7.42 -6.20 0.49
N MET A 66 7.42 -7.47 0.83
CA MET A 66 6.81 -7.99 2.05
C MET A 66 7.95 -8.54 2.90
N GLU A 67 8.20 -7.93 4.05
CA GLU A 67 9.03 -8.54 5.07
C GLU A 67 8.14 -9.55 5.82
N ASN A 68 8.32 -10.82 5.47
CA ASN A 68 7.89 -11.93 6.31
C ASN A 68 8.92 -12.04 7.43
N GLU A 69 8.49 -11.82 8.67
CA GLU A 69 9.19 -12.36 9.83
C GLU A 69 9.13 -13.90 9.81
#